data_AF-A0A3P3U7T2-F1
#
_entry.id   AF-A0A3P3U7T2-F1
#
_cell.length_a   1.000
_cell.length_b   1.000
_cell.length_c   1.000
_cell.angle_alpha   90.00
_cell.angle_beta   90.00
_cell.angle_gamma   90.00
#
_symmetry.space_group_name_H-M   'P 1'
#
loop_
_entity.id
_entity.type
_entity.pdbx_description
1 polymer ?
#
loop_
_entity_poly.entity_id
_entity_poly.type
_entity_poly.pdbx_seq_one_letter_code
_entity_poly.pdbx_strand_id
1 'polypeptide(L)'
;MPVPATTGQLRNQIEDMKIGDYIHGFYDKEANTWGAGAQRGSEYPLTGVPAASFVTGWFYFIKVDKGLLVADRVVQNSQSWDSLNGNSRVIQGRPEIFAGVKGILRSPTGGVAYADANGNRSLTDQGYGGWPTANEWDRYIVNFPINKIQVGKTLDDVFHYNSNAATWTQDTTTNNISRVDGTMQGGNTIRVYRGILSPETGLLSAFGFVGSSASSTRIGFRPVFEYKEV
;
A
#
# COMPACT_ATOMS: atom_id res chain seq x y z
N MET A 1 -13.56 10.52 -8.61
CA MET A 1 -12.20 10.38 -9.17
C MET A 1 -12.18 9.16 -10.10
N PRO A 2 -11.13 8.88 -10.88
CA PRO A 2 -11.22 7.78 -11.85
C PRO A 2 -11.24 6.43 -11.15
N VAL A 3 -12.07 5.54 -11.69
CA VAL A 3 -12.07 4.11 -11.38
C VAL A 3 -10.69 3.52 -11.74
N PRO A 4 -10.15 2.55 -10.97
CA PRO A 4 -8.86 1.93 -11.29
C PRO A 4 -8.84 1.40 -12.73
N ALA A 5 -7.80 1.75 -13.47
CA ALA A 5 -7.67 1.44 -14.89
C ALA A 5 -7.29 -0.03 -15.18
N THR A 6 -7.98 -0.97 -14.55
CA THR A 6 -7.80 -2.41 -14.79
C THR A 6 -8.71 -2.91 -15.92
N THR A 7 -8.35 -4.04 -16.51
CA THR A 7 -9.20 -4.79 -17.46
C THR A 7 -10.29 -5.62 -16.78
N GLY A 8 -10.27 -5.69 -15.44
CA GLY A 8 -11.31 -6.34 -14.67
C GLY A 8 -12.54 -5.46 -14.53
N GLN A 9 -13.48 -5.93 -13.73
CA GLN A 9 -14.77 -5.26 -13.53
C GLN A 9 -15.07 -5.02 -12.05
N LEU A 10 -15.97 -4.07 -11.80
CA LEU A 10 -16.52 -3.84 -10.47
C LEU A 10 -17.30 -5.07 -10.01
N ARG A 11 -17.02 -5.53 -8.79
CA ARG A 11 -17.71 -6.64 -8.12
C ARG A 11 -18.41 -6.17 -6.87
N ASN A 12 -19.41 -6.95 -6.46
CA ASN A 12 -20.16 -6.73 -5.23
C ASN A 12 -19.84 -7.78 -4.15
N GLN A 13 -19.19 -8.88 -4.52
CA GLN A 13 -18.80 -9.98 -3.65
C GLN A 13 -17.31 -10.29 -3.86
N ILE A 14 -16.60 -10.60 -2.78
CA ILE A 14 -15.15 -10.86 -2.80
C ILE A 14 -14.87 -12.20 -3.49
N GLU A 15 -15.76 -13.17 -3.33
CA GLU A 15 -15.68 -14.54 -3.82
C GLU A 15 -15.75 -14.62 -5.35
N ASP A 16 -16.44 -13.67 -5.99
CA ASP A 16 -16.60 -13.62 -7.45
C ASP A 16 -15.44 -12.91 -8.18
N MET A 17 -14.53 -12.30 -7.41
CA MET A 17 -13.47 -11.48 -7.96
C MET A 17 -12.40 -12.35 -8.63
N LYS A 18 -12.00 -11.95 -9.84
CA LYS A 18 -10.82 -12.45 -10.54
C LYS A 18 -9.67 -11.45 -10.39
N ILE A 19 -8.43 -11.90 -10.61
CA ILE A 19 -7.28 -10.98 -10.65
C ILE A 19 -7.54 -9.87 -11.68
N GLY A 20 -7.45 -8.62 -11.22
CA GLY A 20 -7.77 -7.40 -11.95
C GLY A 20 -9.17 -6.84 -11.67
N ASP A 21 -10.10 -7.61 -11.12
CA ASP A 21 -11.39 -7.08 -10.65
C ASP A 21 -11.18 -6.15 -9.44
N TYR A 22 -12.12 -5.25 -9.24
CA TYR A 22 -12.10 -4.32 -8.12
C TYR A 22 -13.45 -4.26 -7.41
N ILE A 23 -13.44 -3.86 -6.14
CA ILE A 23 -14.60 -3.77 -5.26
C ILE A 23 -14.48 -2.51 -4.41
N HIS A 24 -15.60 -1.92 -4.04
CA HIS A 24 -15.58 -0.79 -3.10
C HIS A 24 -15.06 -1.25 -1.74
N GLY A 25 -14.03 -0.59 -1.23
CA GLY A 25 -13.60 -0.64 0.16
C GLY A 25 -14.11 0.61 0.90
N PHE A 26 -14.33 0.50 2.20
CA PHE A 26 -14.75 1.65 3.00
C PHE A 26 -14.19 1.61 4.41
N TYR A 27 -14.15 2.79 5.04
CA TYR A 27 -14.08 2.94 6.48
C TYR A 27 -15.33 3.70 6.94
N ASP A 28 -15.96 3.21 7.99
CA ASP A 28 -17.09 3.83 8.66
C ASP A 28 -16.64 4.36 10.01
N LYS A 29 -16.66 5.69 10.18
CA LYS A 29 -16.23 6.35 11.41
C LYS A 29 -17.22 6.17 12.56
N GLU A 30 -18.52 6.10 12.26
CA GLU A 30 -19.55 5.98 13.29
C GLU A 30 -19.53 4.57 13.90
N ALA A 31 -19.41 3.56 13.03
CA ALA A 31 -19.26 2.17 13.46
C ALA A 31 -17.80 1.82 13.85
N ASN A 32 -16.83 2.66 13.51
CA ASN A 32 -15.39 2.39 13.63
C ASN A 32 -14.99 1.05 12.97
N THR A 33 -15.49 0.78 11.77
CA THR A 33 -15.28 -0.48 11.05
C THR A 33 -14.74 -0.26 9.65
N TRP A 34 -13.97 -1.24 9.17
CA TRP A 34 -13.59 -1.34 7.77
C TRP A 34 -14.48 -2.36 7.08
N GLY A 35 -14.63 -2.23 5.76
CA GLY A 35 -15.38 -3.21 5.00
C GLY A 35 -15.13 -3.12 3.51
N ALA A 36 -15.79 -4.03 2.78
CA ALA A 36 -15.82 -4.07 1.34
C ALA A 36 -17.25 -4.37 0.83
N GLY A 37 -17.50 -4.07 -0.44
CA GLY A 37 -18.76 -4.33 -1.14
C GLY A 37 -19.78 -3.19 -1.13
N ALA A 38 -19.44 -2.04 -0.54
CA ALA A 38 -20.34 -0.88 -0.50
C ALA A 38 -19.57 0.45 -0.55
N GLN A 39 -20.23 1.47 -1.07
CA GLN A 39 -19.79 2.86 -0.92
C GLN A 39 -20.40 3.43 0.37
N ARG A 40 -19.59 4.09 1.20
CA ARG A 40 -20.05 4.84 2.36
C ARG A 40 -19.41 6.23 2.34
N GLY A 41 -20.17 7.26 2.64
CA GLY A 41 -19.66 8.64 2.63
C GLY A 41 -19.13 9.06 1.25
N SER A 42 -18.08 9.87 1.25
CA SER A 42 -17.42 10.36 0.02
C SER A 42 -16.21 9.53 -0.37
N GLU A 43 -15.88 9.51 -1.67
CA GLU A 43 -14.65 8.88 -2.15
C GLU A 43 -13.42 9.59 -1.56
N TYR A 44 -12.47 8.84 -1.00
CA TYR A 44 -11.25 9.42 -0.46
C TYR A 44 -10.30 9.92 -1.55
N PRO A 45 -9.71 11.13 -1.45
CA PRO A 45 -8.76 11.69 -2.42
C PRO A 45 -7.57 10.76 -2.69
N LEU A 46 -7.01 10.83 -3.90
CA LEU A 46 -5.82 10.05 -4.28
C LEU A 46 -4.59 10.33 -3.40
N THR A 47 -4.53 11.53 -2.80
CA THR A 47 -3.48 11.94 -1.87
C THR A 47 -3.68 11.38 -0.45
N GLY A 48 -4.76 10.66 -0.19
CA GLY A 48 -5.20 10.25 1.14
C GLY A 48 -5.74 11.40 1.98
N VAL A 49 -6.37 11.04 3.10
CA VAL A 49 -6.97 12.01 4.05
C VAL A 49 -6.11 12.13 5.31
N PRO A 50 -5.79 13.35 5.78
CA PRO A 50 -5.13 13.55 7.06
C PRO A 50 -5.94 12.94 8.21
N ALA A 51 -5.27 12.24 9.13
CA ALA A 51 -5.97 11.53 10.20
C ALA A 51 -6.88 12.38 11.08
N ALA A 52 -6.55 13.64 11.32
CA ALA A 52 -7.42 14.56 12.06
C ALA A 52 -8.78 14.80 11.35
N SER A 53 -8.82 14.62 10.03
CA SER A 53 -10.00 14.79 9.18
C SER A 53 -10.54 13.45 8.66
N PHE A 54 -10.01 12.32 9.11
CA PHE A 54 -10.45 11.00 8.64
C PHE A 54 -11.87 10.73 9.14
N VAL A 55 -12.79 10.56 8.20
CA VAL A 55 -14.24 10.37 8.38
C VAL A 55 -14.72 9.23 7.47
N THR A 56 -15.99 8.84 7.59
CA THR A 56 -16.60 7.83 6.73
C THR A 56 -16.38 8.14 5.25
N GLY A 57 -15.87 7.17 4.52
CA GLY A 57 -15.52 7.32 3.11
C GLY A 57 -15.19 5.99 2.45
N TRP A 58 -14.96 6.02 1.15
CA TRP A 58 -14.75 4.83 0.35
C TRP A 58 -13.60 4.98 -0.66
N PHE A 59 -13.07 3.85 -1.12
CA PHE A 59 -11.97 3.69 -2.08
C PHE A 59 -12.17 2.38 -2.86
N TYR A 60 -11.22 1.99 -3.71
CA TYR A 60 -11.27 0.70 -4.39
C TYR A 60 -10.23 -0.28 -3.85
N PHE A 61 -10.67 -1.50 -3.55
CA PHE A 61 -9.79 -2.66 -3.44
C PHE A 61 -9.67 -3.33 -4.80
N ILE A 62 -8.46 -3.70 -5.19
CA ILE A 62 -8.15 -4.42 -6.43
C ILE A 62 -7.70 -5.83 -6.03
N LYS A 63 -8.23 -6.85 -6.69
CA LYS A 63 -7.76 -8.22 -6.51
C LYS A 63 -6.47 -8.44 -7.29
N VAL A 64 -5.39 -8.67 -6.56
CA VAL A 64 -4.04 -8.78 -7.13
C VAL A 64 -3.53 -10.23 -7.12
N ASP A 65 -4.02 -11.06 -6.20
CA ASP A 65 -3.70 -12.48 -6.13
C ASP A 65 -4.85 -13.26 -5.45
N LYS A 66 -4.73 -14.60 -5.44
CA LYS A 66 -5.57 -15.48 -4.65
C LYS A 66 -5.51 -15.07 -3.18
N GLY A 67 -6.66 -14.81 -2.58
CA GLY A 67 -6.77 -14.39 -1.18
C GLY A 67 -6.22 -13.00 -0.87
N LEU A 68 -5.96 -12.14 -1.86
CA LEU A 68 -5.32 -10.84 -1.62
C LEU A 68 -6.00 -9.69 -2.37
N LEU A 69 -6.44 -8.68 -1.63
CA LEU A 69 -6.90 -7.39 -2.13
C LEU A 69 -5.96 -6.28 -1.70
N VAL A 70 -5.67 -5.33 -2.59
CA VAL A 70 -4.84 -4.16 -2.31
C VAL A 70 -5.61 -2.90 -2.66
N ALA A 71 -5.61 -1.92 -1.77
CA ALA A 71 -6.23 -0.63 -2.04
C ALA A 71 -5.55 0.07 -3.22
N ASP A 72 -6.36 0.70 -4.07
CA ASP A 72 -5.93 1.45 -5.24
C ASP A 72 -5.22 2.77 -4.89
N ARG A 73 -5.19 3.17 -3.61
CA ARG A 73 -4.56 4.42 -3.13
C ARG A 73 -4.20 4.33 -1.65
N VAL A 74 -3.43 5.32 -1.20
CA VAL A 74 -3.31 5.63 0.24
C VAL A 74 -4.63 6.23 0.71
N VAL A 75 -5.23 5.65 1.74
CA VAL A 75 -6.56 6.05 2.24
C VAL A 75 -6.46 7.10 3.34
N GLN A 76 -5.49 6.94 4.24
CA GLN A 76 -5.25 7.84 5.36
C GLN A 76 -3.77 8.21 5.41
N ASN A 77 -3.44 9.47 5.63
CA ASN A 77 -2.08 9.96 5.83
C ASN A 77 -1.97 10.73 7.16
N SER A 78 -0.81 11.35 7.43
CA SER A 78 -0.57 12.08 8.68
C SER A 78 -0.77 11.21 9.92
N GLN A 79 -0.37 9.95 9.81
CA GLN A 79 -0.23 9.00 10.91
C GLN A 79 1.19 8.44 10.89
N SER A 80 1.75 8.31 12.07
CA SER A 80 3.01 7.60 12.22
C SER A 80 2.81 6.10 12.11
N TRP A 81 3.88 5.41 11.73
CA TRP A 81 3.91 3.96 11.75
C TRP A 81 3.57 3.43 13.15
N ASP A 82 4.08 4.09 14.21
CA ASP A 82 3.80 3.71 15.60
C ASP A 82 2.32 3.82 15.95
N SER A 83 1.61 4.88 15.51
CA SER A 83 0.17 5.02 15.73
C SER A 83 -0.63 3.95 14.99
N LEU A 84 -0.28 3.67 13.73
CA LEU A 84 -0.93 2.62 12.93
C LEU A 84 -0.69 1.22 13.51
N ASN A 85 0.51 0.97 14.06
CA ASN A 85 0.88 -0.31 14.64
C ASN A 85 0.28 -0.52 16.03
N GLY A 86 0.34 0.49 16.90
CA GLY A 86 -0.11 0.41 18.28
C GLY A 86 -1.62 0.57 18.44
N ASN A 87 -2.18 1.66 17.90
CA ASN A 87 -3.58 2.03 18.14
C ASN A 87 -4.52 1.34 17.15
N SER A 88 -4.23 1.47 15.86
CA SER A 88 -5.08 0.91 14.81
C SER A 88 -4.85 -0.58 14.56
N ARG A 89 -3.65 -1.08 14.88
CA ARG A 89 -3.17 -2.45 14.65
C ARG A 89 -3.18 -2.88 13.18
N VAL A 90 -3.09 -1.95 12.25
CA VAL A 90 -3.19 -2.19 10.80
C VAL A 90 -1.85 -2.23 10.08
N ILE A 91 -0.73 -2.16 10.81
CA ILE A 91 0.58 -2.44 10.19
C ILE A 91 0.74 -3.95 10.00
N GLN A 92 0.86 -4.69 11.10
CA GLN A 92 1.13 -6.14 11.09
C GLN A 92 -0.13 -6.97 10.84
N GLY A 93 -1.31 -6.43 11.21
CA GLY A 93 -2.57 -7.10 10.96
C GLY A 93 -3.60 -6.91 12.06
N ARG A 94 -4.80 -6.54 11.63
CA ARG A 94 -6.01 -6.58 12.43
C ARG A 94 -6.99 -7.57 11.81
N PRO A 95 -7.50 -8.57 12.56
CA PRO A 95 -8.55 -9.44 12.08
C PRO A 95 -9.79 -8.62 11.70
N GLU A 96 -10.34 -8.89 10.53
CA GLU A 96 -11.52 -8.21 9.99
C GLU A 96 -12.45 -9.19 9.30
N ILE A 97 -13.71 -8.78 9.13
CA ILE A 97 -14.71 -9.52 8.36
C ILE A 97 -15.30 -8.58 7.31
N PHE A 98 -14.94 -8.80 6.05
CA PHE A 98 -15.45 -8.01 4.94
C PHE A 98 -16.52 -8.81 4.21
N ALA A 99 -17.77 -8.33 4.22
CA ALA A 99 -18.90 -8.99 3.56
C ALA A 99 -19.06 -10.48 3.92
N GLY A 100 -18.71 -10.89 5.15
CA GLY A 100 -18.76 -12.29 5.59
C GLY A 100 -17.45 -13.06 5.40
N VAL A 101 -16.49 -12.54 4.62
CA VAL A 101 -15.16 -13.13 4.45
C VAL A 101 -14.25 -12.72 5.61
N LYS A 102 -13.74 -13.70 6.35
CA LYS A 102 -12.76 -13.48 7.42
C LYS A 102 -11.37 -13.30 6.83
N GLY A 103 -10.65 -12.29 7.31
CA GLY A 103 -9.29 -12.02 6.86
C GLY A 103 -8.52 -11.10 7.81
N ILE A 104 -7.41 -10.56 7.32
CA ILE A 104 -6.50 -9.68 8.04
C ILE A 104 -6.34 -8.41 7.22
N LEU A 105 -6.69 -7.28 7.83
CA LEU A 105 -6.41 -5.94 7.31
C LEU A 105 -5.05 -5.48 7.79
N ARG A 106 -4.15 -5.18 6.86
CA ARG A 106 -2.76 -4.81 7.16
C ARG A 106 -2.16 -3.85 6.12
N SER A 107 -0.93 -3.44 6.34
CA SER A 107 -0.10 -2.78 5.33
C SER A 107 0.57 -3.84 4.44
N PRO A 108 1.00 -3.51 3.21
CA PRO A 108 1.81 -4.44 2.42
C PRO A 108 3.21 -4.60 3.03
N THR A 109 3.89 -5.70 2.71
CA THR A 109 5.35 -5.77 2.83
C THR A 109 6.03 -4.97 1.71
N GLY A 110 7.14 -4.35 2.03
CA GLY A 110 7.93 -3.49 1.14
C GLY A 110 9.42 -3.82 1.11
N GLY A 111 9.86 -4.84 1.85
CA GLY A 111 11.27 -5.19 1.97
C GLY A 111 11.97 -4.41 3.09
N VAL A 112 13.18 -4.87 3.44
CA VAL A 112 13.98 -4.37 4.57
C VAL A 112 15.26 -3.67 4.12
N ALA A 113 15.61 -3.75 2.84
CA ALA A 113 16.80 -3.11 2.27
C ALA A 113 16.59 -2.81 0.78
N TYR A 114 17.55 -2.18 0.12
CA TYR A 114 17.56 -2.09 -1.33
C TYR A 114 17.85 -3.46 -1.96
N ALA A 115 17.33 -3.69 -3.17
CA ALA A 115 17.75 -4.79 -4.02
C ALA A 115 18.88 -4.37 -4.98
N ASP A 116 19.73 -5.30 -5.37
CA ASP A 116 20.66 -5.16 -6.49
C ASP A 116 20.10 -5.77 -7.79
N ALA A 117 20.85 -5.63 -8.89
CA ALA A 117 20.46 -6.14 -10.21
C ALA A 117 20.20 -7.66 -10.27
N ASN A 118 20.74 -8.41 -9.31
CA ASN A 118 20.62 -9.86 -9.21
C ASN A 118 19.53 -10.27 -8.19
N GLY A 119 18.79 -9.31 -7.63
CA GLY A 119 17.79 -9.54 -6.60
C GLY A 119 18.36 -9.85 -5.21
N ASN A 120 19.66 -9.60 -4.97
CA ASN A 120 20.27 -9.72 -3.65
C ASN A 120 20.14 -8.43 -2.85
N ARG A 121 20.48 -8.50 -1.57
CA ARG A 121 20.45 -7.37 -0.65
C ARG A 121 21.57 -6.36 -0.95
N SER A 122 21.20 -5.09 -1.06
CA SER A 122 22.10 -3.94 -1.14
C SER A 122 21.86 -2.96 0.03
N LEU A 123 22.92 -2.30 0.48
CA LEU A 123 22.84 -1.22 1.49
C LEU A 123 22.71 0.17 0.86
N THR A 124 22.91 0.27 -0.45
CA THR A 124 22.77 1.49 -1.25
C THR A 124 21.69 1.29 -2.30
N ASP A 125 21.01 2.37 -2.66
CA ASP A 125 20.04 2.34 -3.76
C ASP A 125 20.76 2.10 -5.09
N GLN A 126 20.38 1.04 -5.79
CA GLN A 126 20.84 0.70 -7.13
C GLN A 126 19.71 0.75 -8.15
N GLY A 127 18.51 1.15 -7.73
CA GLY A 127 17.34 1.30 -8.60
C GLY A 127 16.50 0.03 -8.81
N TYR A 128 16.73 -1.04 -8.05
CA TYR A 128 16.03 -2.32 -8.23
C TYR A 128 14.92 -2.58 -7.20
N GLY A 129 14.52 -1.57 -6.41
CA GLY A 129 13.42 -1.68 -5.44
C GLY A 129 13.85 -2.27 -4.10
N GLY A 130 12.93 -2.99 -3.44
CA GLY A 130 13.13 -3.52 -2.09
C GLY A 130 13.57 -4.99 -2.06
N TRP A 131 14.48 -5.34 -1.16
CA TRP A 131 14.87 -6.71 -0.84
C TRP A 131 14.17 -7.19 0.44
N PRO A 132 13.61 -8.41 0.50
CA PRO A 132 13.56 -9.40 -0.58
C PRO A 132 12.65 -8.96 -1.73
N THR A 133 13.02 -9.26 -2.98
CA THR A 133 12.27 -8.85 -4.19
C THR A 133 10.89 -9.49 -4.31
N ALA A 134 10.62 -10.54 -3.53
CA ALA A 134 9.31 -11.18 -3.43
C ALA A 134 8.32 -10.44 -2.49
N ASN A 135 8.68 -9.26 -1.96
CA ASN A 135 7.78 -8.44 -1.16
C ASN A 135 6.52 -8.03 -1.94
N GLU A 136 5.43 -7.79 -1.23
CA GLU A 136 4.11 -7.57 -1.82
C GLU A 136 4.02 -6.28 -2.64
N TRP A 137 4.71 -5.22 -2.21
CA TRP A 137 4.76 -3.98 -2.99
C TRP A 137 5.34 -4.23 -4.38
N ASP A 138 6.51 -4.86 -4.46
CA ASP A 138 7.16 -5.13 -5.74
C ASP A 138 6.38 -6.16 -6.54
N ARG A 139 5.89 -7.23 -5.91
CA ARG A 139 5.18 -8.32 -6.59
C ARG A 139 3.81 -7.92 -7.13
N TYR A 140 3.02 -7.18 -6.36
CA TYR A 140 1.59 -6.96 -6.67
C TYR A 140 1.23 -5.54 -7.09
N ILE A 141 2.06 -4.55 -6.76
CA ILE A 141 1.87 -3.17 -7.19
C ILE A 141 2.82 -2.89 -8.34
N VAL A 142 4.14 -2.88 -8.13
CA VAL A 142 5.12 -2.50 -9.18
C VAL A 142 5.06 -3.45 -10.38
N ASN A 143 4.98 -4.76 -10.12
CA ASN A 143 4.91 -5.79 -11.16
C ASN A 143 3.48 -6.31 -11.40
N PHE A 144 2.47 -5.46 -11.18
CA PHE A 144 1.09 -5.81 -11.53
C PHE A 144 1.01 -6.19 -13.03
N PRO A 145 0.32 -7.28 -13.40
CA PRO A 145 0.40 -7.80 -14.77
C PRO A 145 -0.04 -6.77 -15.81
N ILE A 146 0.82 -6.50 -16.79
CA ILE A 146 0.56 -5.47 -17.81
C ILE A 146 -0.71 -5.74 -18.63
N ASN A 147 -1.02 -7.01 -18.88
CA ASN A 147 -2.25 -7.44 -19.56
C ASN A 147 -3.51 -7.24 -18.70
N LYS A 148 -3.37 -6.86 -17.43
CA LYS A 148 -4.47 -6.49 -16.54
C LYS A 148 -4.69 -4.98 -16.47
N ILE A 149 -3.84 -4.17 -17.10
CA ILE A 149 -3.99 -2.72 -17.22
C ILE A 149 -4.68 -2.39 -18.55
N GLN A 150 -5.59 -1.42 -18.56
CA GLN A 150 -6.28 -0.99 -19.78
C GLN A 150 -5.29 -0.43 -20.82
N VAL A 151 -5.61 -0.60 -22.11
CA VAL A 151 -4.77 -0.07 -23.20
C VAL A 151 -4.66 1.46 -23.09
N GLY A 152 -3.44 1.98 -23.20
CA GLY A 152 -3.17 3.42 -23.07
C GLY A 152 -3.15 3.94 -21.63
N LYS A 153 -3.24 3.05 -20.63
CA LYS A 153 -3.16 3.37 -19.21
C LYS A 153 -1.86 2.87 -18.61
N THR A 154 -1.47 3.48 -17.50
CA THR A 154 -0.25 3.19 -16.76
C THR A 154 -0.57 2.49 -15.44
N LEU A 155 0.45 1.99 -14.77
CA LEU A 155 0.31 1.44 -13.42
C LEU A 155 -0.23 2.49 -12.42
N ASP A 156 0.10 3.77 -12.62
CA ASP A 156 -0.35 4.83 -11.71
C ASP A 156 -1.84 5.13 -11.88
N ASP A 157 -2.41 4.90 -13.07
CA ASP A 157 -3.86 4.92 -13.29
C ASP A 157 -4.60 3.78 -12.56
N VAL A 158 -3.87 2.77 -12.04
CA VAL A 158 -4.43 1.64 -11.29
C VAL A 158 -4.23 1.83 -9.79
N PHE A 159 -3.00 2.08 -9.34
CA PHE A 159 -2.65 2.10 -7.92
C PHE A 159 -2.33 3.47 -7.36
N HIS A 160 -2.36 4.54 -8.17
CA HIS A 160 -2.16 5.92 -7.73
C HIS A 160 -0.94 6.07 -6.79
N TYR A 161 0.12 5.30 -7.05
CA TYR A 161 1.27 5.20 -6.16
C TYR A 161 2.20 6.41 -6.28
N ASN A 162 2.00 7.24 -7.30
CA ASN A 162 2.68 8.51 -7.52
C ASN A 162 1.79 9.74 -7.20
N SER A 163 0.62 9.54 -6.58
CA SER A 163 -0.31 10.62 -6.19
C SER A 163 0.13 11.42 -4.94
N ASN A 164 1.43 11.63 -4.77
CA ASN A 164 2.07 12.38 -3.68
C ASN A 164 1.85 11.81 -2.25
N ALA A 165 1.46 10.54 -2.14
CA ALA A 165 1.36 9.81 -0.88
C ALA A 165 2.01 8.43 -0.99
N ALA A 166 3.08 8.23 -0.21
CA ALA A 166 3.74 6.95 -0.03
C ALA A 166 2.99 6.08 0.98
N THR A 167 3.23 4.79 0.92
CA THR A 167 2.60 3.76 1.74
C THR A 167 3.58 3.30 2.82
N TRP A 168 3.19 3.39 4.09
CA TRP A 168 3.84 2.66 5.17
C TRP A 168 3.77 1.16 4.92
N THR A 169 4.87 0.45 5.17
CA THR A 169 4.91 -1.02 5.05
C THR A 169 5.10 -1.68 6.41
N GLN A 170 5.04 -3.01 6.43
CA GLN A 170 5.26 -3.80 7.65
C GLN A 170 6.69 -3.73 8.18
N ASP A 171 7.63 -3.26 7.37
CA ASP A 171 9.03 -3.61 7.48
C ASP A 171 9.84 -2.61 8.32
N THR A 172 10.79 -3.18 9.05
CA THR A 172 11.90 -2.45 9.66
C THR A 172 13.12 -2.61 8.77
N THR A 173 13.83 -1.51 8.51
CA THR A 173 15.05 -1.56 7.69
C THR A 173 16.13 -2.41 8.34
N THR A 174 17.01 -3.00 7.53
CA THR A 174 18.27 -3.57 8.00
C THR A 174 19.18 -2.48 8.57
N ASN A 175 20.08 -2.85 9.47
CA ASN A 175 21.07 -1.92 10.01
C ASN A 175 22.00 -1.44 8.89
N ASN A 176 22.54 -0.23 9.02
CA ASN A 176 23.58 0.31 8.13
C ASN A 176 23.14 0.52 6.66
N ILE A 177 21.84 0.58 6.39
CA ILE A 177 21.36 1.04 5.08
C ILE A 177 21.66 2.54 4.92
N SER A 178 22.05 2.94 3.71
CA SER A 178 22.40 4.32 3.37
C SER A 178 21.25 5.02 2.65
N ARG A 179 21.00 6.27 2.99
CA ARG A 179 20.14 7.16 2.21
C ARG A 179 20.83 7.55 0.91
N VAL A 180 20.08 8.14 -0.02
CA VAL A 180 20.61 8.66 -1.29
C VAL A 180 21.66 9.76 -1.06
N ASP A 181 21.56 10.52 0.04
CA ASP A 181 22.55 11.53 0.45
C ASP A 181 23.84 10.93 1.07
N GLY A 182 23.96 9.60 1.10
CA GLY A 182 25.10 8.89 1.67
C GLY A 182 25.09 8.75 3.19
N THR A 183 24.09 9.31 3.90
CA THR A 183 23.98 9.15 5.35
C THR A 183 23.52 7.74 5.69
N MET A 184 24.21 7.08 6.62
CA MET A 184 23.80 5.77 7.10
C MET A 184 22.69 5.93 8.14
N GLN A 185 21.54 5.33 7.88
CA GLN A 185 20.43 5.30 8.80
C GLN A 185 19.71 3.96 8.67
N GLY A 186 19.86 3.10 9.67
CA GLY A 186 19.15 1.83 9.76
C GLY A 186 19.11 1.36 11.20
N GLY A 187 18.01 0.73 11.60
CA GLY A 187 17.82 0.27 12.97
C GLY A 187 16.36 0.04 13.32
N ASN A 188 16.13 -0.38 14.56
CA ASN A 188 14.82 -0.72 15.09
C ASN A 188 13.86 0.47 15.25
N THR A 189 14.30 1.71 15.03
CA THR A 189 13.49 2.94 15.05
C THR A 189 13.09 3.46 13.67
N ILE A 190 13.55 2.80 12.60
CA ILE A 190 13.35 3.23 11.21
C ILE A 190 12.41 2.27 10.50
N ARG A 191 11.47 2.81 9.73
CA ARG A 191 10.41 2.05 9.04
C ARG A 191 10.39 2.37 7.56
N VAL A 192 10.06 1.35 6.79
CA VAL A 192 10.02 1.43 5.34
C VAL A 192 8.70 2.02 4.89
N TYR A 193 8.79 2.87 3.87
CA TYR A 193 7.66 3.28 3.07
C TYR A 193 7.99 3.06 1.58
N ARG A 194 6.95 2.91 0.77
CA ARG A 194 7.07 2.68 -0.68
C ARG A 194 6.13 3.58 -1.46
N GLY A 195 6.50 3.90 -2.71
CA GLY A 195 5.75 4.82 -3.57
C GLY A 195 6.32 6.23 -3.54
N ILE A 196 5.71 7.13 -4.34
CA ILE A 196 6.26 8.43 -4.75
C ILE A 196 7.54 8.26 -5.59
N LEU A 197 7.63 8.93 -6.74
CA LEU A 197 8.86 8.98 -7.53
C LEU A 197 10.00 9.59 -6.71
N SER A 198 11.16 8.92 -6.68
CA SER A 198 12.40 9.58 -6.26
C SER A 198 12.74 10.64 -7.31
N PRO A 199 12.80 11.94 -6.96
CA PRO A 199 13.21 12.98 -7.90
C PRO A 199 14.65 12.79 -8.39
N GLU A 200 15.47 12.09 -7.61
CA GLU A 200 16.91 11.89 -7.85
C GLU A 200 17.17 10.76 -8.85
N THR A 201 16.36 9.70 -8.84
CA THR A 201 16.55 8.53 -9.71
C THR A 201 15.50 8.41 -10.81
N GLY A 202 14.37 9.12 -10.71
CA GLY A 202 13.25 9.02 -11.67
C GLY A 202 12.59 7.64 -11.71
N LEU A 203 12.94 6.75 -10.77
CA LEU A 203 12.46 5.37 -10.73
C LEU A 203 11.13 5.28 -9.97
N LEU A 204 10.19 4.53 -10.57
CA LEU A 204 8.84 4.24 -10.08
C LEU A 204 8.85 3.23 -8.91
N SER A 205 9.62 3.48 -7.86
CA SER A 205 9.82 2.43 -6.84
C SER A 205 10.59 2.90 -5.61
N ALA A 206 10.55 4.18 -5.23
CA ALA A 206 11.45 4.74 -4.22
C ALA A 206 11.27 4.04 -2.86
N PHE A 207 12.10 3.02 -2.64
CA PHE A 207 12.26 2.38 -1.36
C PHE A 207 12.81 3.45 -0.43
N GLY A 208 11.97 3.89 0.51
CA GLY A 208 12.28 4.97 1.42
C GLY A 208 12.16 4.50 2.84
N PHE A 209 12.80 5.21 3.75
CA PHE A 209 12.72 4.91 5.16
C PHE A 209 12.88 6.17 6.02
N VAL A 210 12.17 6.19 7.14
CA VAL A 210 12.18 7.31 8.08
C VAL A 210 11.81 6.80 9.49
N GLY A 211 11.99 7.64 10.52
CA GLY A 211 11.64 7.30 11.89
C GLY A 211 10.19 6.81 12.03
N SER A 212 9.97 5.79 12.86
CA SER A 212 8.65 5.17 13.10
C SER A 212 7.61 6.15 13.64
N SER A 213 8.06 7.21 14.32
CA SER A 213 7.25 8.29 14.87
C SER A 213 6.94 9.41 13.88
N ALA A 214 7.56 9.42 12.69
CA ALA A 214 7.34 10.46 11.70
C ALA A 214 5.88 10.45 11.22
N SER A 215 5.26 11.62 11.15
CA SER A 215 3.92 11.83 10.61
C SER A 215 3.98 12.87 9.51
N SER A 216 3.44 12.54 8.34
CA SER A 216 3.51 13.38 7.14
C SER A 216 2.26 13.21 6.30
N THR A 217 1.85 14.26 5.59
CA THR A 217 0.83 14.18 4.55
C THR A 217 1.28 13.34 3.35
N ARG A 218 2.59 13.11 3.20
CA ARG A 218 3.18 12.35 2.11
C ARG A 218 3.39 10.86 2.42
N ILE A 219 3.05 10.38 3.62
CA ILE A 219 3.18 8.96 3.98
C ILE A 219 1.93 8.52 4.75
N GLY A 220 1.37 7.37 4.38
CA GLY A 220 0.10 6.93 4.93
C GLY A 220 -0.17 5.44 4.78
N PHE A 221 -1.37 5.07 5.17
CA PHE A 221 -1.87 3.71 5.15
C PHE A 221 -2.55 3.39 3.81
N ARG A 222 -2.03 2.38 3.12
CA ARG A 222 -2.69 1.69 1.99
C ARG A 222 -3.18 0.34 2.50
N PRO A 223 -4.50 0.16 2.64
CA PRO A 223 -5.05 -1.11 3.10
C PRO A 223 -4.70 -2.29 2.18
N VAL A 224 -4.35 -3.41 2.79
CA VAL A 224 -4.30 -4.74 2.18
C VAL A 224 -5.22 -5.65 2.98
N PHE A 225 -6.06 -6.42 2.30
CA PHE A 225 -6.90 -7.43 2.91
C PHE A 225 -6.48 -8.82 2.44
N GLU A 226 -5.94 -9.59 3.36
CA GLU A 226 -5.52 -10.98 3.15
C GLU A 226 -6.59 -11.93 3.72
N TYR A 227 -7.02 -12.89 2.92
CA TYR A 227 -8.08 -13.83 3.29
C TYR A 227 -7.83 -15.20 2.65
N LYS A 228 -8.50 -16.22 3.18
CA LYS A 228 -8.45 -17.56 2.59
C LYS A 228 -9.64 -17.73 1.65
N GLU A 229 -9.38 -17.94 0.37
CA GLU A 229 -10.39 -18.43 -0.56
C GLU A 229 -10.68 -19.90 -0.25
N VAL A 230 -11.98 -20.22 -0.18
CA VAL A 230 -12.49 -21.58 0.09
C VAL A 230 -12.67 -22.32 -1.23
#